data_AF-A0A1Y0CGG2-F1
#
_entry.id   AF-A0A1Y0CGG2-F1
#
_cell.length_a   1.000
_cell.length_b   1.000
_cell.length_c   1.000
_cell.angle_alpha   90.00
_cell.angle_beta   90.00
_cell.angle_gamma   90.00
#
_symmetry.space_group_name_H-M   'P 1'
#
loop_
_entity.id
_entity.type
_entity.pdbx_description
1 polymer ?
#
loop_
_entity_poly.entity_id
_entity_poly.type
_entity_poly.pdbx_seq_one_letter_code
_entity_poly.pdbx_strand_id
1 'polypeptide(L)'
;MPEAYALVMIHTAVIGVCEYRISTEEDVIEARWITADQVEEGCKICRGRATGDTSNGFPGDYHVKYFGAEDELVGDLDLHIEQLGDACRLTWRNRPDADSAPGEIAFEGIGFQTDGQSMVLTYWMTE
;
A
#
# COMPACT_ATOMS: atom_id res chain seq x y z
N MET A 1 -15.21 -19.57 38.81
CA MET A 1 -14.16 -18.61 38.43
C MET A 1 -14.22 -18.50 36.91
N PRO A 2 -14.75 -17.42 36.30
CA PRO A 2 -14.67 -17.26 34.85
C PRO A 2 -13.30 -16.67 34.50
N GLU A 3 -12.54 -17.40 33.68
CA GLU A 3 -11.35 -16.87 33.02
C GLU A 3 -11.75 -15.68 32.15
N ALA A 4 -11.17 -14.53 32.44
CA ALA A 4 -11.27 -13.38 31.57
C ALA A 4 -10.56 -13.74 30.26
N TYR A 5 -11.33 -13.97 29.20
CA TYR A 5 -10.82 -13.90 27.84
C TYR A 5 -10.27 -12.48 27.67
N ALA A 6 -8.96 -12.33 27.84
CA ALA A 6 -8.28 -11.13 27.41
C ALA A 6 -8.42 -11.10 25.89
N LEU A 7 -9.39 -10.30 25.43
CA LEU A 7 -9.53 -9.89 24.05
C LEU A 7 -8.25 -9.09 23.73
N VAL A 8 -7.19 -9.77 23.30
CA VAL A 8 -6.01 -9.13 22.74
C VAL A 8 -6.42 -8.65 21.35
N MET A 9 -7.23 -7.59 21.31
CA MET A 9 -7.32 -6.74 20.12
C MET A 9 -6.16 -5.76 20.21
N ILE A 10 -4.98 -6.18 19.74
CA ILE A 10 -4.04 -5.19 19.22
C ILE A 10 -4.63 -4.76 17.88
N HIS A 11 -5.37 -3.66 17.90
CA HIS A 11 -5.76 -2.96 16.69
C HIS A 11 -4.48 -2.42 16.07
N THR A 12 -4.00 -3.04 15.00
CA THR A 12 -2.99 -2.45 14.14
C THR A 12 -3.47 -1.06 13.72
N ALA A 13 -2.65 -0.03 14.00
CA ALA A 13 -2.98 1.34 13.65
C ALA A 13 -2.80 1.52 12.13
N VAL A 14 -3.93 1.62 11.43
CA VAL A 14 -3.96 1.95 10.01
C VAL A 14 -3.37 3.35 9.80
N ILE A 15 -2.46 3.46 8.84
CA ILE A 15 -1.85 4.74 8.44
C ILE A 15 -2.80 5.53 7.55
N GLY A 16 -3.46 4.87 6.60
CA GLY A 16 -4.25 5.55 5.59
C GLY A 16 -4.98 4.63 4.63
N VAL A 17 -5.47 5.23 3.55
CA VAL A 17 -6.12 4.54 2.44
C VAL A 17 -5.42 4.85 1.14
N CYS A 18 -5.41 3.88 0.23
CA CYS A 18 -4.89 4.05 -1.10
C CYS A 18 -5.82 3.41 -2.14
N GLU A 19 -5.96 4.06 -3.27
CA GLU A 19 -6.54 3.50 -4.49
C GLU A 19 -5.39 3.24 -5.46
N TYR A 20 -5.28 1.99 -5.92
CA TYR A 20 -4.46 1.62 -7.06
C TYR A 20 -5.33 1.45 -8.29
N ARG A 21 -4.81 1.89 -9.43
CA ARG A 21 -5.45 1.73 -10.73
C ARG A 21 -4.42 1.32 -11.77
N ILE A 22 -4.66 0.21 -12.46
CA ILE A 22 -3.86 -0.18 -13.63
C ILE A 22 -4.03 0.92 -14.68
N SER A 23 -2.92 1.46 -15.14
CA SER A 23 -2.87 2.54 -16.13
C SER A 23 -3.17 2.00 -17.53
N THR A 24 -3.42 2.90 -18.47
CA THR A 24 -3.39 2.58 -19.90
C THR A 24 -1.96 2.44 -20.44
N GLU A 25 -0.97 2.93 -19.67
CA GLU A 25 0.44 2.67 -19.93
C GLU A 25 0.78 1.22 -19.53
N GLU A 26 1.55 0.54 -20.38
CA GLU A 26 1.98 -0.83 -20.15
C GLU A 26 2.81 -0.93 -18.87
N ASP A 27 2.50 -1.91 -18.02
CA ASP A 27 3.24 -2.22 -16.80
C ASP A 27 3.30 -1.09 -15.77
N VAL A 28 2.22 -0.29 -15.70
CA VAL A 28 2.09 0.82 -14.75
C VAL A 28 0.82 0.73 -13.92
N ILE A 29 0.98 0.91 -12.60
CA ILE A 29 -0.11 1.14 -11.65
C ILE A 29 0.02 2.56 -11.09
N GLU A 30 -1.04 3.34 -11.24
CA GLU A 30 -1.16 4.64 -10.60
C GLU A 30 -1.76 4.49 -9.21
N ALA A 31 -1.22 5.22 -8.25
CA ALA A 31 -1.68 5.23 -6.87
C ALA A 31 -2.17 6.61 -6.46
N ARG A 32 -3.25 6.65 -5.69
CA ARG A 32 -3.77 7.83 -5.01
C ARG A 32 -3.94 7.49 -3.55
N TRP A 33 -3.38 8.28 -2.65
CA TRP A 33 -3.37 7.93 -1.22
C TRP A 33 -3.53 9.15 -0.33
N ILE A 34 -3.96 8.88 0.90
CA ILE A 34 -4.12 9.86 1.96
C ILE A 34 -3.92 9.15 3.30
N THR A 35 -3.20 9.79 4.23
CA THR A 35 -3.06 9.29 5.59
C THR A 35 -4.22 9.77 6.47
N ALA A 36 -4.51 9.04 7.55
CA ALA A 36 -5.63 9.32 8.44
C ALA A 36 -5.54 10.71 9.10
N ASP A 37 -4.32 11.20 9.34
CA ASP A 37 -4.04 12.54 9.90
C ASP A 37 -4.19 13.68 8.88
N GLN A 38 -4.27 13.38 7.57
CA GLN A 38 -4.46 14.36 6.50
C GLN A 38 -5.94 14.60 6.14
N VAL A 39 -6.88 13.86 6.75
CA VAL A 39 -8.32 13.95 6.41
C VAL A 39 -8.96 15.18 7.07
N GLU A 40 -8.74 16.34 6.46
CA GLU A 40 -9.33 17.62 6.86
C GLU A 40 -9.88 18.41 5.66
N GLU A 41 -10.55 19.54 5.93
CA GLU A 41 -11.11 20.40 4.88
C GLU A 41 -9.98 20.96 3.99
N GLY A 42 -10.06 20.71 2.68
CA GLY A 42 -9.01 21.11 1.74
C GLY A 42 -7.84 20.14 1.59
N CYS A 43 -7.96 18.91 2.14
CA CYS A 43 -6.94 17.88 1.97
C CYS A 43 -6.58 17.62 0.50
N LYS A 44 -5.28 17.40 0.26
CA LYS A 44 -4.74 17.08 -1.06
C LYS A 44 -4.42 15.60 -1.11
N ILE A 45 -4.91 14.94 -2.17
CA ILE A 45 -4.61 13.53 -2.43
C ILE A 45 -3.19 13.41 -2.97
N CYS A 46 -2.38 12.63 -2.28
CA CYS A 46 -1.01 12.30 -2.67
C CYS A 46 -1.03 11.26 -3.80
N ARG A 47 0.10 11.11 -4.50
CA ARG A 47 0.20 10.24 -5.68
C ARG A 47 1.26 9.17 -5.49
N GLY A 48 1.21 8.15 -6.31
CA GLY A 48 2.30 7.19 -6.44
C GLY A 48 2.24 6.50 -7.78
N ARG A 49 3.33 5.85 -8.13
CA ARG A 49 3.47 5.13 -9.39
C ARG A 49 4.25 3.86 -9.15
N ALA A 50 3.68 2.73 -9.51
CA ALA A 50 4.32 1.43 -9.49
C ALA A 50 4.58 0.96 -10.92
N THR A 51 5.75 0.37 -11.15
CA THR A 51 6.15 -0.22 -12.43
C THR A 51 6.48 -1.70 -12.26
N GLY A 52 5.88 -2.55 -13.08
CA GLY A 52 6.03 -4.01 -13.02
C GLY A 52 4.97 -4.71 -13.88
N ASP A 53 5.11 -6.02 -14.08
CA ASP A 53 4.23 -6.80 -14.96
C ASP A 53 2.76 -6.72 -14.50
N THR A 54 1.90 -6.16 -15.36
CA THR A 54 0.45 -6.02 -15.11
C THR A 54 -0.40 -6.99 -15.93
N SER A 55 0.22 -7.90 -16.68
CA SER A 55 -0.48 -8.83 -17.59
C SER A 55 -1.47 -9.76 -16.88
N ASN A 56 -1.24 -10.04 -15.59
CA ASN A 56 -2.11 -10.84 -14.74
C ASN A 56 -2.94 -10.01 -13.75
N GLY A 57 -3.10 -8.70 -14.00
CA GLY A 57 -3.77 -7.76 -13.10
C GLY A 57 -2.81 -7.22 -12.05
N PHE A 58 -3.26 -7.17 -10.80
CA PHE A 58 -2.49 -6.64 -9.66
C PHE A 58 -1.47 -7.61 -9.02
N PRO A 59 -1.65 -8.95 -9.00
CA PRO A 59 -0.70 -9.82 -8.34
C PRO A 59 0.67 -9.82 -9.03
N GLY A 60 1.74 -9.60 -8.27
CA GLY A 60 3.09 -9.50 -8.80
C GLY A 60 4.02 -8.65 -7.94
N ASP A 61 5.20 -8.38 -8.50
CA ASP A 61 6.25 -7.56 -7.90
C ASP A 61 6.39 -6.25 -8.68
N TYR A 62 6.46 -5.13 -7.96
CA TYR A 62 6.50 -3.79 -8.53
C TYR A 62 7.56 -2.95 -7.83
N HIS A 63 8.22 -2.08 -8.59
CA HIS A 63 8.95 -0.95 -8.03
C HIS A 63 7.99 0.22 -7.87
N VAL A 64 7.80 0.73 -6.65
CA VAL A 64 6.83 1.80 -6.38
C VAL A 64 7.49 3.05 -5.80
N LYS A 65 7.04 4.20 -6.30
CA LYS A 65 7.41 5.53 -5.79
C LYS A 65 6.17 6.28 -5.32
N TYR A 66 6.25 6.89 -4.16
CA TYR A 66 5.20 7.73 -3.59
C TYR A 66 5.62 9.19 -3.52
N PHE A 67 4.69 10.06 -3.86
CA PHE A 67 4.85 11.50 -3.89
C PHE A 67 3.85 12.15 -2.96
N GLY A 68 4.32 13.08 -2.14
CA GLY A 68 3.49 13.87 -1.25
C GLY A 68 2.62 14.89 -1.99
N ALA A 69 1.98 15.77 -1.23
CA ALA A 69 1.04 16.74 -1.77
C ALA A 69 1.69 17.86 -2.59
N GLU A 70 3.01 18.02 -2.50
CA GLU A 70 3.83 18.99 -3.24
C GLU A 70 4.70 18.31 -4.31
N ASP A 71 4.34 17.08 -4.70
CA ASP A 71 5.04 16.22 -5.67
C ASP A 71 6.48 15.84 -5.24
N GLU A 72 6.79 15.95 -3.95
CA GLU A 72 8.06 15.52 -3.36
C GLU A 72 8.09 14.00 -3.17
N LEU A 73 9.22 13.35 -3.47
CA LEU A 73 9.38 11.90 -3.27
C LEU A 73 9.44 11.59 -1.77
N VAL A 74 8.45 10.84 -1.28
CA VAL A 74 8.33 10.45 0.14
C VAL A 74 8.51 8.94 0.37
N GLY A 75 8.53 8.15 -0.69
CA GLY A 75 8.77 6.70 -0.60
C GLY A 75 9.29 6.12 -1.91
N ASP A 76 10.23 5.20 -1.80
CA ASP A 76 10.81 4.41 -2.89
C ASP A 76 10.98 2.98 -2.36
N LEU A 77 10.15 2.04 -2.82
CA LEU A 77 9.93 0.74 -2.18
C LEU A 77 9.75 -0.37 -3.22
N ASP A 78 10.02 -1.60 -2.79
CA ASP A 78 9.62 -2.82 -3.51
C ASP A 78 8.29 -3.31 -2.99
N LEU A 79 7.28 -3.35 -3.85
CA LEU A 79 5.92 -3.76 -3.55
C LEU A 79 5.69 -5.18 -4.07
N HIS A 80 5.24 -6.07 -3.18
CA HIS A 80 4.70 -7.37 -3.55
C HIS A 80 3.20 -7.42 -3.28
N ILE A 81 2.42 -7.87 -4.26
CA ILE A 81 0.97 -8.06 -4.15
C ILE A 81 0.64 -9.53 -4.36
N GLU A 82 0.00 -10.14 -3.36
CA GLU A 82 -0.42 -11.55 -3.36
C GLU A 82 -1.96 -11.63 -3.33
N GLN A 83 -2.57 -12.41 -4.25
CA GLN A 83 -4.01 -12.68 -4.22
C GLN A 83 -4.34 -13.80 -3.22
N LEU A 84 -5.20 -13.51 -2.25
CA LEU A 84 -5.68 -14.44 -1.22
C LEU A 84 -7.20 -14.53 -1.26
N GLY A 85 -7.72 -15.38 -2.14
CA GLY A 85 -9.17 -15.49 -2.37
C GLY A 85 -9.70 -14.21 -3.01
N ASP A 86 -10.66 -13.54 -2.35
CA ASP A 86 -11.28 -12.31 -2.86
C ASP A 86 -10.52 -11.02 -2.48
N ALA A 87 -9.46 -11.13 -1.68
CA ALA A 87 -8.66 -10.00 -1.21
C ALA A 87 -7.19 -10.13 -1.64
N CYS A 88 -6.47 -9.02 -1.61
CA CYS A 88 -5.03 -8.98 -1.83
C CYS A 88 -4.30 -8.68 -0.51
N ARG A 89 -3.17 -9.33 -0.28
CA ARG A 89 -2.16 -8.91 0.69
C ARG A 89 -1.10 -8.09 -0.03
N LEU A 90 -0.68 -7.00 0.60
CA LEU A 90 0.37 -6.13 0.09
C LEU A 90 1.51 -6.06 1.11
N THR A 91 2.73 -6.09 0.60
CA THR A 91 3.94 -5.94 1.40
C THR A 91 4.88 -4.98 0.69
N TRP A 92 5.26 -3.90 1.38
CA TRP A 92 6.25 -2.94 0.89
C TRP A 92 7.55 -3.16 1.64
N ARG A 93 8.64 -3.31 0.90
CA ARG A 93 10.00 -3.46 1.45
C ARG A 93 10.84 -2.25 1.08
N ASN A 94 11.71 -1.87 2.00
CA ASN A 94 12.77 -0.92 1.70
C ASN A 94 13.64 -1.48 0.58
N ARG A 95 14.02 -0.61 -0.35
CA ARG A 95 14.88 -1.00 -1.46
C ARG A 95 16.22 -1.55 -0.95
N PRO A 96 16.89 -2.44 -1.69
CA PRO A 96 18.20 -2.98 -1.29
C PRO A 96 19.29 -1.91 -1.12
N ASP A 97 19.13 -0.76 -1.79
CA ASP A 97 20.00 0.40 -1.75
C ASP A 97 19.50 1.51 -0.80
N ALA A 98 18.48 1.25 0.01
CA ALA A 98 18.00 2.20 1.01
C ALA A 98 19.04 2.43 2.12
N ASP A 99 19.18 3.69 2.56
CA ASP A 99 20.11 4.08 3.63
C ASP A 99 19.80 3.42 4.99
N SER A 100 18.57 2.95 5.19
CA SER A 100 18.10 2.36 6.45
C SER A 100 17.25 1.11 6.17
N ALA A 101 17.51 0.04 6.93
CA ALA A 101 16.74 -1.21 6.92
C ALA A 101 16.51 -1.82 5.51
N PRO A 102 17.56 -2.00 4.68
CA PRO A 102 17.42 -2.46 3.30
C PRO A 102 16.82 -3.87 3.21
N GLY A 103 15.79 -4.04 2.37
CA GLY A 103 15.08 -5.31 2.20
C GLY A 103 14.12 -5.66 3.34
N GLU A 104 14.12 -4.92 4.44
CA GLU A 104 13.15 -5.10 5.52
C GLU A 104 11.76 -4.63 5.06
N ILE A 105 10.73 -5.26 5.60
CA ILE A 105 9.35 -4.85 5.37
C ILE A 105 9.17 -3.50 6.08
N ALA A 106 8.74 -2.49 5.34
CA ALA A 106 8.38 -1.19 5.90
C ALA A 106 6.89 -1.13 6.24
N PHE A 107 6.06 -1.69 5.35
CA PHE A 107 4.62 -1.67 5.48
C PHE A 107 3.98 -3.00 5.08
N GLU A 108 2.83 -3.26 5.67
CA GLU A 108 1.91 -4.32 5.26
C GLU A 108 0.53 -3.74 5.03
N GLY A 109 -0.30 -4.43 4.25
CA GLY A 109 -1.62 -3.94 3.91
C GLY A 109 -2.52 -4.99 3.30
N ILE A 110 -3.79 -4.62 3.19
CA ILE A 110 -4.83 -5.43 2.56
C ILE A 110 -5.64 -4.57 1.60
N GLY A 111 -6.05 -5.16 0.47
CA GLY A 111 -6.85 -4.51 -0.54
C GLY A 111 -7.94 -5.40 -1.10
N PHE A 112 -8.97 -4.78 -1.68
CA PHE A 112 -10.01 -5.45 -2.46
C PHE A 112 -10.11 -4.80 -3.83
N GLN A 113 -10.18 -5.63 -4.87
CA GLN A 113 -10.40 -5.14 -6.22
C GLN A 113 -11.85 -4.67 -6.37
N THR A 114 -12.06 -3.52 -6.99
CA THR A 114 -13.39 -2.92 -7.15
C THR A 114 -13.98 -3.13 -8.54
N ASP A 115 -13.16 -3.12 -9.58
CA ASP A 115 -13.62 -3.22 -10.99
C ASP A 115 -12.60 -3.86 -11.95
N GLY A 116 -11.75 -4.78 -11.47
CA GLY A 116 -10.75 -5.49 -12.27
C GLY A 116 -9.59 -4.61 -12.79
N GLN A 117 -9.69 -3.28 -12.64
CA GLN A 117 -8.67 -2.30 -12.97
C GLN A 117 -8.32 -1.41 -11.78
N SER A 118 -9.14 -1.39 -10.74
CA SER A 118 -8.89 -0.63 -9.52
C SER A 118 -8.95 -1.52 -8.29
N MET A 119 -8.18 -1.14 -7.26
CA MET A 119 -8.13 -1.77 -5.95
C MET A 119 -8.08 -0.68 -4.90
N VAL A 120 -8.92 -0.80 -3.87
CA VAL A 120 -8.84 0.06 -2.67
C VAL A 120 -8.21 -0.75 -1.55
N LEU A 121 -7.29 -0.12 -0.83
CA LEU A 121 -6.48 -0.78 0.18
C LEU A 121 -6.22 0.12 1.38
N THR A 122 -5.82 -0.52 2.47
CA THR A 122 -5.31 0.12 3.68
C THR A 122 -4.00 -0.54 4.10
N TYR A 123 -3.18 0.18 4.86
CA TYR A 123 -1.82 -0.23 5.20
C TYR A 123 -1.38 0.28 6.57
N TRP A 124 -0.34 -0.34 7.12
CA TRP A 124 0.22 -0.08 8.44
C TRP A 124 1.72 -0.37 8.48
N MET A 125 2.42 0.15 9.49
CA MET A 125 3.82 -0.18 9.77
C MET A 125 3.92 -1.63 10.26
N THR A 126 4.95 -2.35 9.83
CA THR A 126 5.31 -3.61 10.51
C THR A 126 6.00 -3.27 11.85
N GLU A 127 5.80 -4.11 12.87
CA GLU A 127 6.35 -3.92 14.23
C GLU A 127 7.81 -4.40 14.37
#